data_AF-A0A843BRF6-F1
#
_entry.id   AF-A0A843BRF6-F1
#
_cell.length_a   1.000
_cell.length_b   1.000
_cell.length_c   1.000
_cell.angle_alpha   90.00
_cell.angle_beta   90.00
_cell.angle_gamma   90.00
#
_symmetry.space_group_name_H-M   'P 1'
#
loop_
_entity.id
_entity.type
_entity.pdbx_description
1 polymer ?
#
loop_
_entity_poly.entity_id
_entity_poly.type
_entity_poly.pdbx_seq_one_letter_code
_entity_poly.pdbx_strand_id
1 'polypeptide(L)'
;MSQIEARYNEFRNAITQTLSNVDVDLLIKIMYLERKLPDAPPMVELHIEYNSGTNIENKQEVIRAKYGFPMNAGEHGLTLVGQMAVPLIEELSKDKDIKFISGKATPASY
;
A
#
# COMPACT_ATOMS: atom_id res chain seq x y z
N MET A 1 -6.42 -0.63 -29.36
CA MET A 1 -6.47 -1.21 -28.01
C MET A 1 -7.23 -2.51 -28.10
N SER A 2 -6.65 -3.62 -27.62
CA SER A 2 -7.30 -4.94 -27.69
C SER A 2 -8.49 -5.04 -26.74
N GLN A 3 -9.41 -5.98 -26.96
CA GLN A 3 -10.52 -6.23 -26.03
C GLN A 3 -10.00 -6.61 -24.62
N ILE A 4 -8.87 -7.30 -24.55
CA ILE A 4 -8.23 -7.69 -23.29
C ILE A 4 -7.71 -6.46 -22.54
N GLU A 5 -7.04 -5.54 -23.24
CA GLU A 5 -6.58 -4.28 -22.66
C GLU A 5 -7.74 -3.42 -22.13
N ALA A 6 -8.87 -3.39 -22.85
CA ALA A 6 -10.06 -2.68 -22.39
C ALA A 6 -10.59 -3.25 -21.06
N ARG A 7 -10.69 -4.57 -20.94
CA ARG A 7 -11.10 -5.25 -19.70
C ARG A 7 -10.14 -5.00 -18.55
N TYR A 8 -8.83 -5.00 -18.83
CA TYR A 8 -7.82 -4.70 -17.82
C TYR A 8 -7.95 -3.27 -17.29
N ASN A 9 -8.20 -2.31 -18.18
CA ASN A 9 -8.43 -0.91 -17.80
C ASN A 9 -9.73 -0.74 -16.99
N GLU A 10 -10.82 -1.41 -17.37
CA GLU A 10 -12.08 -1.43 -16.60
C GLU A 10 -11.85 -1.95 -15.18
N PHE A 11 -11.10 -3.05 -15.04
CA PHE A 11 -10.74 -3.63 -13.75
C PHE A 11 -9.89 -2.68 -12.88
N ARG A 12 -8.84 -2.08 -13.45
CA ARG A 12 -8.02 -1.08 -12.74
C ARG A 12 -8.85 0.11 -12.27
N ASN A 13 -9.71 0.63 -13.15
CA ASN A 13 -10.57 1.76 -12.83
C ASN A 13 -11.53 1.45 -11.66
N ALA A 14 -12.11 0.24 -11.63
CA ALA A 14 -12.99 -0.18 -10.53
C ALA A 14 -12.26 -0.24 -9.18
N ILE A 15 -11.00 -0.68 -9.16
CA ILE A 15 -10.17 -0.67 -7.94
C ILE A 15 -9.86 0.78 -7.53
N THR A 16 -9.41 1.63 -8.45
CA THR A 16 -9.10 3.03 -8.16
C THR A 16 -10.31 3.81 -7.64
N GLN A 17 -11.52 3.50 -8.12
CA GLN A 17 -12.76 4.09 -7.60
C GLN A 17 -13.09 3.64 -6.17
N THR A 18 -12.63 2.46 -5.78
CA THR A 18 -12.81 1.91 -4.43
C THR A 18 -11.75 2.47 -3.46
N LEU A 19 -10.51 2.60 -3.94
CA LEU A 19 -9.37 3.09 -3.16
C LEU A 19 -8.56 4.13 -3.96
N SER A 20 -8.98 5.39 -3.86
CA SER A 20 -8.48 6.46 -4.74
C SER A 20 -7.12 7.02 -4.33
N ASN A 21 -6.69 6.81 -3.10
CA ASN A 21 -5.41 7.30 -2.55
C ASN A 21 -4.34 6.20 -2.47
N VAL A 22 -4.47 5.13 -3.25
CA VAL A 22 -3.49 4.03 -3.30
C VAL A 22 -3.17 3.68 -4.75
N ASP A 23 -1.89 3.41 -5.02
CA ASP A 23 -1.44 2.89 -6.30
C ASP A 23 -2.12 1.55 -6.63
N VAL A 24 -2.90 1.55 -7.72
CA VAL A 24 -3.63 0.37 -8.19
C VAL A 24 -2.69 -0.77 -8.56
N ASP A 25 -1.50 -0.47 -9.08
CA ASP A 25 -0.55 -1.50 -9.51
C ASP A 25 0.07 -2.21 -8.30
N LEU A 26 0.28 -1.49 -7.19
CA LEU A 26 0.66 -2.09 -5.91
C LEU A 26 -0.42 -3.05 -5.41
N LEU A 27 -1.69 -2.63 -5.37
CA LEU A 27 -2.80 -3.46 -4.92
C LEU A 27 -2.93 -4.74 -5.76
N ILE A 28 -2.88 -4.61 -7.08
CA ILE A 28 -2.92 -5.75 -8.00
C ILE A 28 -1.75 -6.69 -7.76
N LYS A 29 -0.55 -6.15 -7.53
CA LYS A 29 0.63 -6.97 -7.27
C LYS A 29 0.53 -7.76 -5.96
N ILE A 30 0.07 -7.13 -4.88
CA ILE A 30 -0.17 -7.79 -3.59
C ILE A 30 -1.20 -8.91 -3.76
N MET A 31 -2.35 -8.60 -4.35
CA MET A 31 -3.43 -9.57 -4.65
C MET A 31 -2.96 -10.76 -5.49
N TYR A 32 -2.09 -10.51 -6.47
CA TYR A 32 -1.49 -11.56 -7.28
C TYR A 32 -0.59 -12.47 -6.44
N LEU A 33 0.25 -11.88 -5.58
CA LEU A 33 1.17 -12.64 -4.73
C LEU A 33 0.43 -13.45 -3.66
N GLU A 34 -0.61 -12.90 -3.04
CA GLU A 34 -1.47 -13.62 -2.07
C GLU A 34 -2.09 -14.88 -2.70
N ARG A 35 -2.53 -14.81 -3.97
CA ARG A 35 -3.09 -15.97 -4.68
C ARG A 35 -2.04 -17.00 -5.07
N LYS A 36 -0.82 -16.54 -5.35
CA LYS A 36 0.28 -17.41 -5.79
C LYS A 36 1.01 -18.07 -4.62
N LEU A 37 1.05 -17.41 -3.46
CA LEU A 37 1.75 -17.81 -2.25
C LEU A 37 0.79 -17.67 -1.05
N PRO A 38 -0.22 -18.54 -0.93
CA PRO A 38 -1.27 -18.40 0.09
C PRO A 38 -0.77 -18.62 1.52
N ASP A 39 0.38 -19.30 1.69
CA ASP A 39 0.92 -19.63 3.00
C ASP A 39 1.61 -18.45 3.70
N ALA A 40 1.91 -17.36 2.97
CA ALA A 40 2.59 -16.19 3.54
C ALA A 40 2.19 -14.89 2.82
N PRO A 41 1.80 -13.83 3.56
CA PRO A 41 1.60 -12.50 2.95
C PRO A 41 2.87 -12.00 2.28
N PRO A 42 2.77 -11.25 1.16
CA PRO A 42 3.94 -10.73 0.47
C PRO A 42 4.72 -9.74 1.33
N MET A 43 6.02 -9.64 1.09
CA MET A 43 6.84 -8.56 1.62
C MET A 43 6.55 -7.29 0.84
N VAL A 44 6.24 -6.20 1.53
CA VAL A 44 5.88 -4.92 0.94
C VAL A 44 6.79 -3.83 1.50
N GLU A 45 7.46 -3.10 0.61
CA GLU A 45 8.02 -1.79 0.89
C GLU A 45 6.96 -0.76 0.53
N LEU A 46 6.40 -0.09 1.55
CA LEU A 46 5.31 0.85 1.42
C LEU A 46 5.82 2.27 1.61
N HIS A 47 5.44 3.17 0.72
CA HIS A 47 5.66 4.60 0.83
C HIS A 47 4.31 5.29 1.09
N ILE A 48 4.22 5.99 2.21
CA ILE A 48 3.05 6.77 2.60
C ILE A 48 3.42 8.24 2.50
N GLU A 49 2.78 8.96 1.58
CA GLU A 49 2.85 10.41 1.48
C GLU A 49 1.73 11.03 2.30
N TYR A 50 2.05 11.97 3.18
CA TYR A 50 1.07 12.69 3.99
C TYR A 50 0.76 14.07 3.42
N ASN A 51 -0.40 14.61 3.78
CA ASN A 51 -0.79 15.98 3.49
C ASN A 51 0.17 16.97 4.20
N SER A 52 0.40 18.13 3.59
CA SER A 52 1.24 19.18 4.17
C SER A 52 0.73 19.60 5.55
N GLY A 53 1.66 19.80 6.50
CA GLY A 53 1.33 20.15 7.88
C GLY A 53 1.02 18.95 8.79
N THR A 54 1.01 17.73 8.26
CA THR A 54 0.90 16.51 9.09
C THR A 54 2.16 16.33 9.93
N ASN A 55 1.99 16.06 11.23
CA ASN A 55 3.10 15.69 12.09
C ASN A 55 3.54 14.24 11.80
N ILE A 56 4.59 14.09 10.99
CA ILE A 56 5.11 12.80 10.53
C ILE A 56 5.65 11.95 11.68
N GLU A 57 6.29 12.55 12.68
CA GLU A 57 6.82 11.83 13.85
C GLU A 57 5.69 11.17 14.64
N ASN A 58 4.61 11.91 14.91
CA ASN A 58 3.42 11.36 15.56
C ASN A 58 2.79 10.22 14.73
N LYS A 59 2.73 10.36 13.41
CA LYS A 59 2.24 9.29 12.52
C LYS A 59 3.13 8.04 12.59
N GLN A 60 4.45 8.23 12.61
CA GLN A 60 5.42 7.16 12.76
C GLN A 60 5.20 6.40 14.07
N GLU A 61 5.04 7.11 15.18
CA GLU A 61 4.79 6.50 16.50
C GLU A 61 3.49 5.70 16.52
N VAL A 62 2.40 6.25 15.97
CA VAL A 62 1.10 5.56 15.91
C VAL A 62 1.19 4.27 15.09
N ILE A 63 1.79 4.32 13.89
CA ILE A 63 1.93 3.12 13.04
C ILE A 63 2.87 2.11 13.71
N ARG A 64 3.97 2.56 14.32
CA ARG A 64 4.92 1.69 15.03
C ARG A 64 4.26 1.00 16.22
N ALA A 65 3.49 1.74 17.01
CA ALA A 65 2.77 1.20 18.17
C ALA A 65 1.70 0.19 17.76
N LYS A 66 1.02 0.41 16.62
CA LYS A 66 -0.07 -0.45 16.16
C LYS A 66 0.40 -1.71 15.43
N TYR A 67 1.41 -1.59 14.57
CA TYR A 67 1.79 -2.67 13.64
C TYR A 67 3.24 -3.16 13.81
N GLY A 68 4.11 -2.42 14.49
CA GLY A 68 5.47 -2.86 14.77
C GLY A 68 6.43 -2.93 13.57
N PHE A 69 6.06 -2.39 12.40
CA PHE A 69 6.92 -2.45 11.22
C PHE A 69 8.21 -1.62 11.38
N PRO A 70 9.34 -2.11 10.87
CA PRO A 70 10.50 -1.27 10.58
C PRO A 70 10.09 -0.12 9.65
N MET A 71 10.40 1.11 10.04
CA MET A 71 10.02 2.31 9.28
C MET A 71 10.99 3.47 9.47
N ASN A 72 11.12 4.26 8.42
CA ASN A 72 11.87 5.50 8.37
C ASN A 72 10.93 6.66 8.07
N ALA A 73 11.13 7.78 8.76
CA ALA A 73 10.46 9.04 8.45
C ALA A 73 11.32 9.87 7.48
N GLY A 74 10.68 10.41 6.45
CA GLY A 74 11.23 11.44 5.57
C GLY A 74 10.48 12.76 5.77
N GLU A 75 10.84 13.77 4.98
CA GLU A 75 10.27 15.12 5.10
C GLU A 75 8.75 15.18 4.88
N HIS A 76 8.20 14.31 4.03
CA HIS A 76 6.80 14.34 3.62
C HIS A 76 6.06 13.02 3.81
N GLY A 77 6.69 12.04 4.45
CA GLY A 77 6.18 10.68 4.39
C GLY A 77 6.90 9.67 5.26
N LEU A 78 6.38 8.45 5.22
CA LEU A 78 6.96 7.29 5.88
C LEU A 78 7.26 6.23 4.83
N THR A 79 8.41 5.59 4.96
CA THR A 79 8.71 4.33 4.28
C THR A 79 8.72 3.22 5.31
N LEU A 80 7.93 2.17 5.11
CA LEU A 80 7.85 1.03 6.01
C LEU A 80 7.95 -0.29 5.24
N VAL A 81 8.52 -1.31 5.88
CA VAL A 81 8.74 -2.62 5.26
C VAL A 81 8.16 -3.71 6.14
N GLY A 82 7.43 -4.64 5.56
CA GLY A 82 6.92 -5.80 6.28
C GLY A 82 5.99 -6.67 5.45
N GLN A 83 5.53 -7.76 6.05
CA GLN A 83 4.54 -8.64 5.43
C GLN A 83 3.15 -8.00 5.50
N MET A 84 2.54 -7.72 4.35
CA MET A 84 1.28 -6.97 4.28
C MET A 84 0.34 -7.56 3.24
N ALA A 85 -0.91 -7.68 3.65
CA ALA A 85 -2.03 -8.06 2.79
C ALA A 85 -2.85 -6.83 2.39
N VAL A 86 -3.68 -6.95 1.35
CA VAL A 86 -4.54 -5.84 0.90
C VAL A 86 -5.40 -5.22 2.01
N PRO A 87 -6.03 -5.99 2.94
CA PRO A 87 -6.87 -5.41 3.99
C PRO A 87 -6.12 -4.40 4.88
N LEU A 88 -4.83 -4.60 5.12
CA LEU A 88 -4.01 -3.66 5.89
C LEU A 88 -3.72 -2.38 5.10
N ILE A 89 -3.46 -2.49 3.80
CA ILE A 89 -3.27 -1.31 2.93
C ILE A 89 -4.57 -0.49 2.87
N GLU A 90 -5.71 -1.18 2.77
CA GLU A 90 -7.03 -0.55 2.83
C GLU A 90 -7.26 0.12 4.20
N GLU A 91 -6.88 -0.52 5.31
CA GLU A 91 -6.98 0.09 6.64
C GLU A 91 -6.13 1.35 6.76
N LEU A 92 -4.88 1.32 6.30
CA LEU A 92 -4.00 2.49 6.30
C LEU A 92 -4.58 3.63 5.47
N SER A 93 -5.11 3.33 4.28
CA SER A 93 -5.68 4.32 3.36
C SER A 93 -6.85 5.14 3.94
N LYS A 94 -7.46 4.68 5.04
CA LYS A 94 -8.56 5.37 5.73
C LYS A 94 -8.08 6.54 6.59
N ASP A 95 -6.77 6.67 6.83
CA ASP A 95 -6.20 7.83 7.51
C ASP A 95 -6.33 9.07 6.60
N LYS A 96 -7.09 10.06 7.07
CA LYS A 96 -7.40 11.30 6.32
C LYS A 96 -6.17 12.18 6.09
N ASP A 97 -5.12 12.00 6.88
CA ASP A 97 -3.88 12.75 6.71
C ASP A 97 -3.01 12.17 5.60
N ILE A 98 -3.29 10.94 5.13
CA ILE A 98 -2.58 10.34 4.00
C ILE A 98 -3.07 10.96 2.69
N LYS A 99 -2.11 11.45 1.92
CA LYS A 99 -2.33 11.94 0.56
C LYS A 99 -2.32 10.79 -0.43
N PHE A 100 -1.32 9.90 -0.35
CA PHE A 100 -1.18 8.80 -1.30
C PHE A 100 -0.32 7.66 -0.72
N ILE A 101 -0.61 6.42 -1.15
CA ILE A 101 0.16 5.23 -0.81
C ILE A 101 0.68 4.59 -2.09
N SER A 102 1.99 4.33 -2.14
CA SER A 102 2.65 3.60 -3.23
C SER A 102 3.67 2.62 -2.65
N GLY A 103 4.38 1.88 -3.50
CA GLY A 103 5.38 0.92 -3.01
C GLY A 103 5.69 -0.19 -3.97
N LYS A 104 6.30 -1.24 -3.42
CA LYS A 104 6.70 -2.44 -4.15
C LYS A 104 6.39 -3.69 -3.31
N ALA A 105 5.82 -4.70 -3.96
CA ALA A 105 5.54 -5.99 -3.34
C ALA A 105 6.39 -7.10 -3.97
N THR A 106 7.00 -7.93 -3.12
CA THR A 106 7.81 -9.11 -3.47
C THR A 106 7.30 -10.34 -2.70
N PRO A 107 7.64 -11.56 -3.17
CA PRO A 107 7.47 -12.76 -2.36
C PRO A 107 8.13 -12.60 -0.98
N ALA A 108 7.55 -13.19 0.07
CA ALA A 108 8.07 -13.13 1.44
C ALA A 108 9.46 -13.78 1.63
N SER A 109 9.88 -14.62 0.69
CA SER A 109 11.07 -15.47 0.76
C SER A 109 12.25 -14.99 -0.08
N TYR A 110 12.35 -13.68 -0.36
CA TYR A 110 13.45 -13.09 -1.13
C TYR A 110 14.28 -12.10 -0.31
#